data_AF-A0A9D0TGT9-F1
#
_entry.id   AF-A0A9D0TGT9-F1
#
_cell.length_a   1.000
_cell.length_b   1.000
_cell.length_c   1.000
_cell.angle_alpha   90.00
_cell.angle_beta   90.00
_cell.angle_gamma   90.00
#
_symmetry.space_group_name_H-M   'P 1'
#
loop_
_entity.id
_entity.type
_entity.pdbx_description
1 polymer ?
#
loop_
_entity_poly.entity_id
_entity_poly.type
_entity_poly.pdbx_seq_one_letter_code
_entity_poly.pdbx_strand_id
1 'polypeptide(L)' 'MNDDETRPYTLAQRDDRYAVLDGRGESVLESRDRATIEHYVVLMNGAYSSGYRAGYRAGKATSRDA' A
#
# COMPACT_ATOMS: atom_id res chain seq x y z
N MET A 1 12.56 3.57 -12.54
CA MET A 1 12.02 3.04 -11.27
C MET A 1 10.60 3.57 -11.23
N ASN A 2 9.60 2.73 -11.52
CA ASN A 2 8.20 3.17 -11.55
C ASN A 2 7.75 3.33 -10.10
N ASP A 3 7.54 4.56 -9.64
CA ASP A 3 7.10 4.85 -8.28
C ASP A 3 5.74 4.19 -7.96
N ASP A 4 4.94 3.87 -8.99
CA ASP A 4 3.65 3.19 -8.89
C ASP A 4 3.73 1.76 -8.30
N GLU A 5 4.84 1.04 -8.49
CA GLU A 5 5.00 -0.31 -7.91
C GLU A 5 5.19 -0.27 -6.38
N THR A 6 5.46 0.90 -5.80
CA THR A 6 5.73 1.06 -4.37
C THR A 6 4.51 1.48 -3.54
N ARG A 7 3.40 1.79 -4.19
CA ARG A 7 2.17 2.31 -3.55
C ARG A 7 0.93 1.56 -4.04
N PRO A 8 0.75 0.29 -3.62
CA PRO A 8 -0.34 -0.53 -4.12
C PRO A 8 -1.71 -0.11 -3.58
N TYR A 9 -1.77 0.75 -2.56
CA TYR A 9 -3.04 1.18 -1.95
C TYR A 9 -3.45 2.56 -2.44
N THR A 10 -4.70 2.69 -2.90
CA THR A 10 -5.24 3.94 -3.46
C THR A 10 -6.58 4.30 -2.82
N LEU A 11 -6.94 5.59 -2.87
CA LEU A 11 -8.26 6.06 -2.43
C LEU A 11 -9.23 6.01 -3.60
N ALA A 12 -10.43 5.49 -3.36
CA ALA A 12 -11.56 5.60 -4.27
C ALA A 12 -12.81 6.13 -3.56
N GLN A 13 -13.66 6.84 -4.29
CA GLN A 13 -15.01 7.16 -3.86
C GLN A 13 -15.97 6.15 -4.51
N ARG A 14 -16.83 5.52 -3.70
CA ARG A 14 -17.88 4.59 -4.14
C ARG A 14 -19.19 5.02 -3.51
N ASP A 15 -20.12 5.50 -4.33
CA ASP A 15 -21.44 5.98 -3.91
C ASP A 15 -21.37 7.00 -2.76
N ASP A 16 -21.82 6.62 -1.56
CA ASP A 16 -21.87 7.43 -0.33
C ASP A 16 -20.63 7.28 0.57
N ARG A 17 -19.60 6.56 0.11
CA ARG A 17 -18.43 6.17 0.91
C ARG A 17 -17.12 6.37 0.18
N TYR A 18 -16.07 6.30 0.96
CA TYR A 18 -14.68 6.23 0.53
C TYR A 18 -14.13 4.84 0.82
N ALA A 19 -13.26 4.35 -0.04
CA ALA A 19 -12.64 3.05 0.05
C ALA A 19 -11.13 3.14 -0.15
N VAL A 20 -10.38 2.30 0.57
CA VAL A 20 -9.01 1.95 0.21
C VAL A 20 -9.08 0.78 -0.76
N LEU A 21 -8.51 0.95 -1.95
CA LEU A 21 -8.36 -0.12 -2.93
C LEU A 21 -6.96 -0.69 -2.90
N ASP A 22 -6.83 -2.00 -3.07
CA ASP A 22 -5.53 -2.64 -3.30
C ASP A 22 -5.08 -2.55 -4.77
N GLY A 23 -3.93 -3.15 -5.08
CA GLY A 23 -3.36 -3.16 -6.44
C GLY A 23 -4.17 -3.94 -7.47
N ARG A 24 -5.26 -4.61 -7.05
CA ARG A 24 -6.22 -5.30 -7.93
C ARG A 24 -7.51 -4.51 -8.09
N GLY A 25 -7.64 -3.36 -7.41
CA GLY A 25 -8.85 -2.55 -7.38
C GLY A 25 -9.90 -3.04 -6.39
N GLU A 26 -9.55 -4.00 -5.52
CA GLU A 26 -10.46 -4.56 -4.52
C GLU A 26 -10.50 -3.69 -3.26
N SER A 27 -11.70 -3.53 -2.71
CA SER A 27 -11.91 -2.73 -1.49
C SER A 27 -11.44 -3.52 -0.27
N VAL A 28 -10.46 -2.98 0.46
CA VAL A 28 -9.93 -3.59 1.69
C VAL A 28 -10.39 -2.87 2.96
N LEU A 29 -10.87 -1.63 2.82
CA LEU A 29 -11.41 -0.82 3.90
C LEU A 29 -12.38 0.22 3.34
N GLU A 30 -13.50 0.44 4.03
CA GLU A 30 -14.48 1.47 3.66
C GLU A 30 -14.86 2.34 4.87
N SER A 31 -15.16 3.61 4.61
CA SER A 31 -15.68 4.54 5.61
C SER A 31 -16.47 5.66 4.93
N ARG A 32 -17.41 6.26 5.66
CA ARG A 32 -18.07 7.50 5.24
C ARG A 32 -17.19 8.73 5.43
N ASP A 33 -16.18 8.63 6.28
CA ASP A 33 -15.22 9.71 6.50
C ASP A 33 -14.02 9.57 5.55
N ARG A 34 -13.86 10.59 4.70
CA ARG A 34 -12.76 10.70 3.75
C ARG A 34 -11.41 10.77 4.44
N ALA A 35 -11.31 11.54 5.53
CA ALA A 35 -10.04 11.77 6.22
C ALA A 35 -9.49 10.47 6.81
N THR A 36 -10.39 9.65 7.36
CA THR A 36 -10.06 8.27 7.79
C THR A 36 -9.45 7.46 6.64
N ILE A 37 -10.08 7.41 5.47
CA ILE A 37 -9.57 6.61 4.34
C ILE A 37 -8.24 7.15 3.81
N GLU A 38 -8.09 8.48 3.68
CA GLU A 38 -6.82 9.10 3.29
C GLU A 38 -5.69 8.72 4.26
N HIS A 39 -5.97 8.73 5.57
CA HIS A 39 -5.00 8.32 6.59
C HIS A 39 -4.59 6.85 6.43
N TYR A 40 -5.54 5.94 6.19
CA TYR A 40 -5.24 4.53 5.98
C TYR A 40 -4.42 4.27 4.71
N VAL A 41 -4.69 4.99 3.61
CA VAL A 41 -3.87 4.89 2.39
C VAL A 41 -2.40 5.20 2.70
N VAL A 42 -2.12 6.23 3.50
CA VAL A 42 -0.75 6.59 3.89
C VAL A 42 -0.12 5.49 4.75
N LEU A 43 -0.84 5.00 5.78
CA LEU A 43 -0.34 3.97 6.67
C LEU A 43 -0.02 2.66 5.93
N MET A 44 -0.93 2.22 5.06
CA MET A 44 -0.80 0.94 4.35
C MET A 44 0.34 0.99 3.32
N ASN A 45 0.48 2.09 2.58
CA ASN A 45 1.61 2.27 1.67
C ASN A 45 2.94 2.39 2.42
N GLY A 46 2.96 3.05 3.58
CA GLY A 46 4.13 3.10 4.45
C GLY A 46 4.57 1.73 4.95
N ALA A 47 3.61 0.92 5.42
CA ALA A 47 3.86 -0.45 5.85
C ALA A 47 4.37 -1.34 4.70
N TYR A 48 3.75 -1.23 3.51
CA TYR A 48 4.18 -1.96 2.31
C TYR A 48 5.61 -1.62 1.90
N SER A 49 5.93 -0.32 1.81
CA SER A 49 7.27 0.15 1.48
C SER A 49 8.33 -0.31 2.48
N SER A 50 8.00 -0.31 3.77
CA SER A 50 8.89 -0.80 4.83
C SER A 50 9.16 -2.30 4.69
N GLY A 51 8.10 -3.10 4.52
CA GLY A 51 8.20 -4.55 4.33
C GLY A 51 8.96 -4.94 3.06
N TYR A 52 8.67 -4.28 1.94
CA TYR A 52 9.37 -4.48 0.68
C TYR A 52 10.87 -4.20 0.81
N ARG A 53 11.24 -3.07 1.44
CA ARG A 53 12.66 -2.73 1.70
C ARG A 53 13.35 -3.75 2.59
N ALA A 54 12.67 -4.28 3.61
CA ALA A 54 13.22 -5.32 4.47
C ALA A 54 13.46 -6.63 3.70
N GLY A 55 12.48 -7.08 2.92
CA GLY A 55 12.60 -8.29 2.08
C GLY A 55 13.70 -8.17 1.02
N TYR A 56 13.80 -7.02 0.35
CA TYR A 56 14.86 -6.74 -0.62
C TYR A 56 16.25 -6.79 0.03
N ARG A 57 16.41 -6.19 1.22
CA ARG A 57 17.68 -6.24 1.96
C ARG A 57 18.05 -7.66 2.38
N ALA A 58 17.08 -8.45 2.85
CA ALA A 58 17.29 -9.84 3.23
C ALA A 58 17.74 -10.69 2.02
N GLY A 59 17.04 -10.59 0.88
CA GLY A 59 17.41 -11.32 -0.33
C GLY A 59 18.77 -10.92 -0.92
N LYS A 60 19.17 -9.64 -0.77
CA LYS A 60 20.49 -9.16 -1.18
C LYS A 60 21.61 -9.62 -0.23
N ALA A 61 21.31 -9.80 1.06
CA ALA A 61 22.26 -10.39 2.00
C ALA A 61 22.51 -11.86 1.68
N THR A 62 21.47 -12.64 1.42
CA THR A 62 21.58 -14.07 1.09
C THR A 62 22.32 -14.34 -0.23
N SER A 63 22.21 -13.44 -1.22
CA SER A 63 22.91 -13.59 -2.52
C SER A 63 24.38 -13.14 -2.52
N ARG A 64 24.87 -12.53 -1.43
CA ARG A 64 26.27 -12.12 -1.30
C ARG A 64 27.14 -13.19 -0.62
N ASP A 65 26.52 -14.15 0.05
CA ASP A 65 27.17 -15.29 0.72
C ASP A 65 26.96 -16.63 -0.04
N ALA A 66 26.51 -16.57 -1.31
CA ALA A 66 26.35 -17.73 -2.20
C ALA A 66 27.46 -17.79 -3.25
#